data_AF-A0A259D8N6-F1
#
_entry.id   AF-A0A259D8N6-F1
#
_cell.length_a   1.000
_cell.length_b   1.000
_cell.length_c   1.000
_cell.angle_alpha   90.00
_cell.angle_beta   90.00
_cell.angle_gamma   90.00
#
_symmetry.space_group_name_H-M   'P 1'
#
loop_
_entity.id
_entity.type
_entity.pdbx_description
1 polymer ?
#
loop_
_entity_poly.entity_id
_entity_poly.type
_entity_poly.pdbx_seq_one_letter_code
_entity_poly.pdbx_strand_id
1 'polypeptide(L)'
;MPELQKTTVIAEAGVNHNGDIRIALELVDAAAKAGADYVKFQTFKAEKLASGVARKAEYQVRTTGADESQLDMLRRLELSGSMHRAVVERCAEKDIA
;
A
#
# COMPACT_ATOMS: atom_id res chain seq x y z
N MET A 1 16.63 10.81 -35.17
CA MET A 1 16.87 10.06 -33.92
C MET A 1 15.52 9.62 -33.41
N PRO A 2 15.33 8.36 -32.98
CA PRO A 2 14.03 7.94 -32.48
C PRO A 2 13.67 8.77 -31.24
N GLU A 3 12.42 9.20 -31.17
CA GLU A 3 11.88 9.92 -30.02
C GLU A 3 11.93 8.97 -28.81
N LEU A 4 12.67 9.35 -27.77
CA LEU A 4 12.76 8.55 -26.55
C LEU A 4 11.43 8.63 -25.82
N GLN A 5 10.72 7.50 -25.71
CA GLN A 5 9.51 7.42 -24.89
C GLN A 5 9.85 7.72 -23.43
N LYS A 6 9.07 8.61 -22.80
CA LYS A 6 9.16 8.88 -21.37
C LYS A 6 8.95 7.58 -20.60
N THR A 7 9.85 7.27 -19.66
CA THR A 7 9.65 6.17 -18.71
C THR A 7 8.55 6.53 -17.72
N THR A 8 7.53 5.67 -17.62
CA THR A 8 6.50 5.78 -16.59
C THR A 8 7.00 5.24 -15.27
N VAL A 9 6.87 6.02 -14.20
CA VAL A 9 7.28 5.67 -12.84
C VAL A 9 6.07 5.44 -11.96
N ILE A 10 5.99 4.26 -11.33
CA ILE A 10 4.96 3.90 -10.37
C ILE A 10 5.60 3.77 -8.98
N ALA A 11 5.23 4.65 -8.06
CA ALA A 11 5.62 4.57 -6.66
C ALA A 11 4.76 3.50 -5.95
N GLU A 12 5.35 2.34 -5.62
CA GLU A 12 4.66 1.28 -4.89
C GLU A 12 4.57 1.62 -3.39
N ALA A 13 3.40 2.12 -2.96
CA ALA A 13 3.08 2.27 -1.56
C ALA A 13 2.73 0.92 -0.92
N GLY A 14 2.08 0.03 -1.67
CA GLY A 14 1.75 -1.33 -1.21
C GLY A 14 0.96 -1.32 0.10
N VAL A 15 1.53 -1.95 1.14
CA VAL A 15 1.01 -1.98 2.52
C VAL A 15 1.80 -1.11 3.49
N ASN A 16 2.71 -0.25 3.00
CA ASN A 16 3.63 0.54 3.83
C ASN A 16 2.93 1.61 4.69
N HIS A 17 1.63 1.78 4.52
CA HIS A 17 0.78 2.62 5.37
C HIS A 17 0.49 1.99 6.74
N ASN A 18 0.81 0.70 6.96
CA ASN A 18 0.64 0.01 8.24
C ASN A 18 -0.80 0.06 8.80
N GLY A 19 -1.81 0.17 7.93
CA GLY A 19 -3.21 0.34 8.33
C GLY A 19 -3.62 1.76 8.75
N ASP A 20 -2.70 2.73 8.79
CA ASP A 20 -3.00 4.11 9.16
C ASP A 20 -3.27 4.96 7.90
N ILE A 21 -4.45 5.57 7.85
CA ILE A 21 -4.84 6.46 6.75
C ILE A 21 -3.89 7.67 6.64
N ARG A 22 -3.41 8.22 7.75
CA ARG A 22 -2.52 9.40 7.74
C ARG A 22 -1.22 9.08 7.00
N ILE A 23 -0.64 7.91 7.29
CA ILE A 23 0.57 7.44 6.60
C ILE A 23 0.27 7.19 5.12
N ALA A 24 -0.89 6.62 4.77
CA ALA A 24 -1.29 6.46 3.37
C ALA A 24 -1.34 7.80 2.62
N LEU A 25 -1.90 8.86 3.23
CA LEU A 25 -1.93 10.19 2.62
C LEU A 25 -0.53 10.82 2.52
N GLU A 26 0.33 10.63 3.52
CA GLU A 26 1.73 11.05 3.47
C GLU A 26 2.52 10.35 2.36
N LEU A 27 2.22 9.08 2.08
CA LEU A 27 2.82 8.32 0.96
C LEU A 27 2.40 8.89 -0.40
N VAL A 28 1.14 9.33 -0.55
CA VAL A 28 0.69 10.04 -1.77
C VAL A 28 1.48 11.34 -1.94
N ASP A 29 1.60 12.13 -0.86
CA ASP A 29 2.33 13.39 -0.88
C ASP A 29 3.81 13.19 -1.24
N ALA A 30 4.43 12.16 -0.69
CA ALA A 30 5.82 11.80 -0.98
C ALA A 30 6.01 11.36 -2.43
N ALA A 31 5.10 10.54 -2.97
CA ALA A 31 5.15 10.09 -4.37
C ALA A 31 5.00 11.26 -5.35
N ALA A 32 4.03 12.15 -5.11
CA ALA A 32 3.83 13.35 -5.92
C ALA A 32 5.05 14.29 -5.85
N LYS A 33 5.58 14.53 -4.65
CA LYS A 33 6.79 15.35 -4.45
C LYS A 33 8.02 14.76 -5.14
N ALA A 34 8.11 13.44 -5.23
CA ALA A 34 9.19 12.73 -5.92
C ALA A 34 9.07 12.77 -7.45
N GLY A 35 7.92 13.21 -7.99
CA GLY A 35 7.66 13.27 -9.43
C GLY A 35 7.30 11.91 -10.04
N ALA A 36 6.73 10.99 -9.25
CA ALA A 36 6.16 9.76 -9.80
C ALA A 36 4.92 10.05 -10.65
N ASP A 37 4.70 9.26 -11.69
CA ASP A 37 3.50 9.40 -12.53
C ASP A 37 2.27 8.79 -11.83
N TYR A 38 2.48 7.70 -11.08
CA TYR A 38 1.43 6.99 -10.34
C TYR A 38 1.88 6.61 -8.94
N VAL A 39 0.94 6.49 -8.00
CA VAL A 39 1.13 5.82 -6.72
C VAL A 39 0.22 4.59 -6.62
N LYS A 40 0.78 3.43 -6.26
CA LYS A 40 0.05 2.16 -6.22
C LYS A 40 -0.09 1.61 -4.80
N PHE A 41 -1.34 1.37 -4.41
CA PHE A 41 -1.73 0.70 -3.17
C PHE A 41 -2.23 -0.72 -3.44
N GLN A 42 -2.12 -1.60 -2.44
CA GLN A 42 -2.65 -2.96 -2.52
C GLN A 42 -4.07 -3.02 -1.96
N THR A 43 -5.00 -3.53 -2.76
CA THR A 43 -6.39 -3.76 -2.33
C THR A 43 -6.62 -5.26 -2.15
N PHE A 44 -7.01 -5.67 -0.96
CA PHE A 44 -7.30 -7.07 -0.68
C PHE A 44 -8.35 -7.23 0.43
N LYS A 45 -8.81 -8.47 0.59
CA LYS A 45 -9.53 -8.93 1.77
C LYS A 45 -8.70 -10.00 2.45
N ALA A 46 -8.33 -9.77 3.70
CA ALA A 46 -7.37 -10.65 4.39
C ALA A 46 -7.84 -12.12 4.41
N GLU A 47 -9.14 -12.35 4.61
CA GLU A 47 -9.76 -13.69 4.62
C GLU A 47 -9.73 -14.39 3.26
N LYS A 48 -9.56 -13.64 2.17
CA LYS A 48 -9.41 -14.21 0.82
C LYS A 48 -7.96 -14.52 0.45
N LEU A 49 -6.99 -14.05 1.24
CA LEU A 49 -5.56 -14.22 0.99
C LEU A 49 -4.89 -15.24 1.91
N ALA A 50 -5.34 -15.35 3.15
CA ALA A 50 -4.73 -16.24 4.13
C ALA A 50 -5.78 -17.03 4.90
N SER A 51 -5.52 -18.32 5.11
CA SER A 51 -6.31 -19.11 6.06
C SER A 51 -5.96 -18.71 7.50
N GLY A 52 -6.90 -18.90 8.43
CA GLY A 52 -6.67 -18.61 9.85
C GLY A 52 -5.57 -19.47 10.50
N VAL A 53 -5.12 -20.55 9.84
CA VAL A 53 -4.03 -21.42 10.30
C VAL A 53 -2.72 -21.18 9.56
N ALA A 54 -2.69 -20.23 8.62
CA ALA A 54 -1.49 -19.89 7.87
C ALA A 54 -0.46 -19.25 8.81
N ARG A 55 0.71 -19.88 8.88
CA ARG A 55 1.87 -19.31 9.57
C ARG A 55 2.41 -18.11 8.80
N LYS A 56 2.94 -17.13 9.53
CA LYS A 56 3.71 -16.04 8.93
C LYS A 56 4.96 -16.58 8.24
N ALA A 57 5.44 -15.87 7.21
CA ALA A 57 6.77 -16.14 6.67
C ALA A 57 7.85 -15.83 7.71
N GLU A 58 8.99 -16.52 7.67
CA GLU A 58 10.06 -16.38 8.68
C GLU A 58 10.53 -14.94 8.87
N TYR A 59 10.65 -14.17 7.79
CA TYR A 59 11.06 -12.76 7.88
C TYR A 59 10.03 -11.90 8.61
N GLN A 60 8.75 -12.24 8.54
CA GLN A 60 7.68 -11.51 9.22
C GLN A 60 7.65 -11.86 10.71
N VAL A 61 7.89 -13.13 11.06
CA VAL A 61 8.06 -13.56 12.46
C VAL A 61 9.20 -12.79 13.12
N ARG A 62 10.35 -12.66 12.42
CA ARG A 62 11.51 -11.94 12.94
C ARG A 62 11.24 -10.46 13.21
N THR A 63 10.40 -9.81 12.41
CA THR A 63 10.15 -8.36 12.51
C THR A 63 8.96 -8.01 13.40
N THR A 64 7.95 -8.89 13.51
CA THR A 64 6.66 -8.59 14.17
C THR A 64 6.28 -9.58 15.28
N GLY A 65 7.14 -10.55 15.58
CA GLY A 65 6.85 -11.62 16.54
C GLY A 65 5.95 -12.73 15.97
N ALA A 66 5.89 -13.84 16.71
CA ALA A 66 5.14 -15.04 16.34
C ALA A 66 3.69 -15.06 16.87
N ASP A 67 3.31 -14.06 17.66
CA ASP A 67 2.11 -14.13 18.53
C ASP A 67 0.77 -13.89 17.82
N GLU A 68 0.79 -13.46 16.55
CA GLU A 68 -0.42 -13.30 15.73
C GLU A 68 -0.36 -14.17 14.47
N SER A 69 -1.51 -14.54 13.92
CA SER A 69 -1.58 -15.28 12.65
C SER A 69 -1.24 -14.39 11.44
N GLN A 70 -0.94 -15.01 10.28
CA GLN A 70 -0.80 -14.25 9.03
C GLN A 70 -2.08 -13.48 8.68
N LEU A 71 -3.24 -14.07 8.99
CA LEU A 71 -4.55 -13.47 8.74
C LEU A 71 -4.73 -12.20 9.58
N ASP A 72 -4.39 -12.23 10.87
CA ASP A 72 -4.54 -11.07 11.76
C ASP A 72 -3.60 -9.94 11.37
N MET A 73 -2.37 -10.27 10.98
CA MET A 73 -1.43 -9.29 10.43
C MET A 73 -1.98 -8.63 9.15
N LEU A 74 -2.51 -9.42 8.20
CA LEU A 74 -3.08 -8.89 6.95
C LEU A 74 -4.31 -8.03 7.21
N ARG A 75 -5.18 -8.38 8.17
CA ARG A 75 -6.34 -7.56 8.55
C ARG A 75 -5.95 -6.16 8.98
N ARG A 76 -4.84 -6.02 9.72
CA ARG A 76 -4.32 -4.69 10.13
C ARG A 76 -3.82 -3.86 8.96
N LEU A 77 -3.46 -4.49 7.85
CA LEU A 77 -2.94 -3.82 6.66
C LEU A 77 -4.02 -3.56 5.60
N GLU A 78 -5.26 -3.97 5.84
CA GLU A 78 -6.35 -3.77 4.89
C GLU A 78 -6.81 -2.31 4.89
N LEU A 79 -6.88 -1.69 3.71
CA LEU A 79 -7.54 -0.39 3.56
C LEU A 79 -9.05 -0.59 3.44
N SER A 80 -9.80 0.14 4.28
CA SER A 80 -11.25 0.20 4.15
C SER A 80 -11.67 0.96 2.88
N GLY A 81 -12.91 0.77 2.44
CA GLY A 81 -13.43 1.47 1.27
C GLY A 81 -13.45 3.00 1.42
N SER A 82 -13.65 3.52 2.63
CA SER A 82 -13.54 4.96 2.90
C SER A 82 -12.09 5.46 2.83
N MET A 83 -11.14 4.66 3.33
CA MET A 83 -9.71 4.98 3.22
C MET A 83 -9.25 5.02 1.75
N HIS A 84 -9.68 4.06 0.93
CA HIS A 84 -9.41 4.10 -0.50
C HIS A 84 -9.95 5.36 -1.17
N ARG A 85 -11.17 5.81 -0.83
CA ARG A 85 -11.72 7.07 -1.35
C ARG A 85 -10.88 8.28 -0.95
N ALA A 86 -10.45 8.35 0.32
CA ALA A 86 -9.59 9.43 0.79
C ALA A 86 -8.22 9.45 0.10
N VAL A 87 -7.64 8.28 -0.19
CA VAL A 87 -6.40 8.18 -0.99
C VAL A 87 -6.62 8.71 -2.40
N VAL A 88 -7.71 8.32 -3.08
CA VAL A 88 -8.05 8.81 -4.43
C VAL A 88 -8.27 10.33 -4.45
N GLU A 89 -8.97 10.86 -3.46
CA GLU A 89 -9.17 12.31 -3.31
C GLU A 89 -7.82 13.04 -3.15
N ARG A 90 -6.93 12.50 -2.32
CA ARG A 90 -5.60 13.07 -2.14
C ARG A 90 -4.73 12.97 -3.39
N CYS A 91 -4.81 11.89 -4.16
CA CYS A 91 -4.14 11.76 -5.45
C CYS A 91 -4.58 12.88 -6.40
N ALA A 92 -5.89 13.14 -6.48
CA ALA A 92 -6.45 14.23 -7.29
C ALA A 92 -5.98 15.62 -6.82
N GLU A 93 -5.91 15.86 -5.50
CA GLU A 93 -5.36 17.11 -4.94
C GLU A 93 -3.86 17.32 -5.26
N LYS A 94 -3.11 16.23 -5.46
CA LYS A 94 -1.66 16.24 -5.69
C LYS A 94 -1.25 16.09 -7.15
N ASP A 95 -2.21 16.00 -8.06
CA ASP A 95 -1.98 15.80 -9.49
C ASP A 95 -1.07 14.58 -9.77
N ILE A 96 -1.29 13.50 -9.02
CA ILE A 96 -0.68 12.19 -9.23
C ILE A 96 -1.77 11.15 -9.44
N ALA A 97 -1.53 10.19 -10.34
CA ALA A 97 -2.51 9.15 -10.67
C ALA A 97 -2.48 7.95 -9.71
#